data_AF-A0A0Q6PJC5-F1
#
_entry.id   AF-A0A0Q6PJC5-F1
#
_cell.length_a   1.000
_cell.length_b   1.000
_cell.length_c   1.000
_cell.angle_alpha   90.00
_cell.angle_beta   90.00
_cell.angle_gamma   90.00
#
_symmetry.space_group_name_H-M   'P 1'
#
loop_
_entity.id
_entity.type
_entity.pdbx_description
1 polymer ?
#
loop_
_entity_poly.entity_id
_entity_poly.type
_entity_poly.pdbx_seq_one_letter_code
_entity_poly.pdbx_strand_id
1 'polypeptide(L)'
;MSTPDSLRPIPHPSARLVDADGAIAKPWYDWLNQLATKLAELTPLEASATYDPPLLADGAGTTTDVTVPGAALGDFATAAFSLTTAGIVITAWVSAPNTVSVRFQNETGTPLDYGSGKLTARVYK
;
A
#
# COMPACT_ATOMS: atom_id res chain seq x y z
N MET A 1 7.49 -24.36 10.75
CA MET A 1 7.14 -22.99 10.33
C MET A 1 5.87 -22.63 11.09
N SER A 2 5.93 -21.68 12.02
CA SER A 2 4.78 -21.31 12.84
C SER A 2 3.74 -20.59 12.00
N THR A 3 2.44 -20.86 12.21
CA THR A 3 1.36 -20.14 11.53
C THR A 3 1.52 -18.63 11.78
N PRO A 4 1.60 -17.79 10.73
CA PRO A 4 1.59 -16.34 10.85
C PRO A 4 0.43 -15.90 11.74
N ASP A 5 0.64 -14.89 12.59
CA ASP A 5 -0.39 -14.47 13.54
C ASP A 5 -1.67 -14.03 12.81
N SER A 6 -1.55 -13.42 11.62
CA SER A 6 -2.64 -13.06 10.71
C SER A 6 -3.54 -14.23 10.29
N LEU A 7 -3.04 -15.47 10.30
CA LEU A 7 -3.77 -16.68 9.89
C LEU A 7 -4.33 -17.50 11.07
N ARG A 8 -4.09 -17.07 12.31
CA ARG A 8 -4.65 -17.76 13.48
C ARG A 8 -6.14 -17.44 13.63
N PRO A 9 -7.01 -18.47 13.82
CA PRO A 9 -8.43 -18.24 14.04
C PRO A 9 -8.70 -17.36 15.27
N ILE A 10 -9.58 -16.38 15.13
CA ILE A 10 -10.06 -15.58 16.27
C ILE A 10 -11.28 -16.32 16.88
N PRO A 11 -11.22 -16.79 18.13
CA PRO A 11 -12.31 -17.54 18.75
C PRO A 11 -13.60 -16.72 18.77
N HIS A 12 -14.69 -17.28 18.24
CA HIS A 12 -15.98 -16.60 18.21
C HIS A 12 -16.55 -16.41 19.63
N PRO A 13 -17.12 -15.23 19.98
CA PRO A 13 -17.71 -15.01 21.30
C PRO A 13 -18.90 -15.95 21.56
N SER A 14 -18.97 -16.53 22.77
CA SER A 14 -20.12 -17.38 23.17
C SER A 14 -21.21 -16.61 23.91
N ALA A 15 -20.99 -15.32 24.22
CA ALA A 15 -21.96 -14.46 24.90
C ALA A 15 -23.03 -13.94 23.92
N ARG A 16 -24.15 -13.40 24.45
CA ARG A 16 -25.13 -12.65 23.65
C ARG A 16 -24.45 -11.43 23.01
N LEU A 17 -24.81 -11.10 21.76
CA LEU A 17 -24.28 -9.95 21.02
C LEU A 17 -24.48 -8.62 21.75
N VAL A 18 -25.66 -8.47 22.33
CA VAL A 18 -26.10 -7.24 23.01
C VAL A 18 -26.20 -7.50 24.50
N ASP A 19 -25.68 -6.59 25.31
CA ASP A 19 -25.77 -6.61 26.76
C ASP A 19 -27.15 -6.15 27.27
N ALA A 20 -27.28 -6.04 28.59
CA ALA A 20 -28.54 -5.62 29.23
C ALA A 20 -28.92 -4.16 28.91
N ASP A 21 -27.94 -3.33 28.55
CA ASP A 21 -28.10 -1.91 28.27
C ASP A 21 -28.37 -1.63 26.79
N GLY A 22 -28.39 -2.67 25.94
CA GLY A 22 -28.59 -2.53 24.51
C GLY A 22 -27.30 -2.25 23.71
N ALA A 23 -26.13 -2.26 24.36
CA ALA A 23 -24.84 -2.05 23.71
C ALA A 23 -24.21 -3.38 23.25
N ILE A 24 -23.24 -3.31 22.34
CA ILE A 24 -22.47 -4.49 21.93
C ILE A 24 -21.67 -4.98 23.13
N ALA A 25 -21.91 -6.23 23.52
CA ALA A 25 -21.22 -6.84 24.65
C ALA A 25 -19.70 -6.86 24.42
N LYS A 26 -18.91 -6.58 25.46
CA LYS A 26 -17.44 -6.48 25.38
C LYS A 26 -16.77 -7.64 24.61
N PRO A 27 -17.13 -8.93 24.80
CA PRO A 27 -16.52 -10.02 24.03
C PRO A 27 -16.72 -9.89 22.51
N TRP A 28 -17.89 -9.41 22.10
CA TRP A 28 -18.19 -9.13 20.70
C TRP A 28 -17.45 -7.92 20.17
N TYR A 29 -17.37 -6.85 20.96
CA TYR A 29 -16.58 -5.67 20.60
C TYR A 29 -15.09 -6.02 20.41
N ASP A 30 -14.50 -6.75 21.36
CA ASP A 30 -13.10 -7.18 21.29
C ASP A 30 -12.86 -8.08 20.05
N TRP A 31 -13.76 -9.04 19.79
CA TRP A 31 -13.66 -9.93 18.63
C TRP A 31 -13.76 -9.19 17.30
N LEU A 32 -14.72 -8.27 17.17
CA LEU A 32 -14.89 -7.46 15.96
C LEU A 32 -13.66 -6.60 15.69
N ASN A 33 -13.05 -6.00 16.72
CA ASN A 33 -11.83 -5.22 16.56
C ASN A 33 -10.65 -6.10 16.13
N GLN A 34 -10.47 -7.29 16.73
CA GLN A 34 -9.43 -8.22 16.31
C GLN A 34 -9.62 -8.67 14.86
N LEU A 35 -10.86 -8.95 14.45
CA LEU A 35 -11.16 -9.32 13.07
C LEU A 35 -10.87 -8.18 12.10
N ALA A 36 -11.26 -6.95 12.45
CA ALA A 36 -10.98 -5.77 11.65
C ALA A 36 -9.48 -5.56 11.47
N THR A 37 -8.68 -5.75 12.52
CA THR A 37 -7.21 -5.70 12.43
C THR A 37 -6.65 -6.78 11.48
N LYS A 38 -7.09 -8.03 11.61
CA LYS A 38 -6.64 -9.11 10.71
C LYS A 38 -7.02 -8.84 9.26
N LEU A 39 -8.23 -8.34 9.02
CA LEU A 39 -8.68 -8.00 7.67
C LEU A 39 -7.88 -6.83 7.08
N ALA A 40 -7.52 -5.84 7.90
CA ALA A 40 -6.67 -4.72 7.48
C ALA A 40 -5.26 -5.19 7.07
N GLU A 41 -4.72 -6.23 7.69
CA GLU A 41 -3.45 -6.86 7.25
C GLU A 41 -3.58 -7.58 5.89
N LEU A 42 -4.78 -8.04 5.53
CA LEU A 42 -5.04 -8.69 4.24
C LEU A 42 -5.26 -7.68 3.11
N THR A 43 -5.61 -6.44 3.42
CA THR A 43 -5.73 -5.37 2.44
C THR A 43 -4.39 -4.67 2.24
N PRO A 44 -3.88 -4.55 1.00
CA PRO A 44 -2.66 -3.79 0.75
C PRO A 44 -2.80 -2.35 1.23
N LEU A 45 -1.76 -1.81 1.84
CA LEU A 45 -1.71 -0.38 2.14
C LEU A 45 -1.59 0.36 0.81
N GLU A 46 -2.33 1.46 0.64
CA GLU A 46 -2.31 2.24 -0.59
C GLU A 46 -2.33 3.73 -0.26
N ALA A 47 -1.55 4.51 -1.00
CA ALA A 47 -1.69 5.96 -1.05
C ALA A 47 -1.38 6.47 -2.45
N SER A 48 -1.78 7.71 -2.73
CA SER A 48 -1.54 8.34 -4.02
C SER A 48 -1.19 9.81 -3.91
N ALA A 49 -0.42 10.30 -4.87
CA ALA A 49 -0.08 11.70 -5.03
C ALA A 49 -0.27 12.14 -6.49
N THR A 50 -0.44 13.44 -6.70
CA THR A 50 -0.26 14.03 -8.03
C THR A 50 1.24 14.15 -8.31
N TYR A 51 1.67 13.68 -9.46
CA TYR A 51 3.07 13.72 -9.87
C TYR A 51 3.19 14.05 -11.35
N ASP A 52 4.09 14.97 -11.67
CA ASP A 52 4.47 15.35 -13.02
C ASP A 52 5.95 14.96 -13.20
N PRO A 53 6.25 13.82 -13.84
CA PRO A 53 7.62 13.43 -14.10
C PRO A 53 8.31 14.49 -14.98
N PRO A 54 9.54 14.94 -14.66
CA PRO A 54 10.29 15.79 -15.59
C PRO A 54 10.52 15.07 -16.92
N LEU A 55 10.86 15.83 -17.97
CA LEU A 55 11.37 15.27 -19.22
C LEU A 55 12.54 14.31 -18.91
N LEU A 56 12.39 13.06 -19.33
CA LEU A 56 13.42 12.03 -19.14
C LEU A 56 14.13 11.79 -20.47
N ALA A 57 15.41 12.17 -20.54
CA ALA A 57 16.28 11.77 -21.64
C ALA A 57 16.47 10.24 -21.68
N ASP A 58 17.08 9.73 -22.76
CA ASP A 58 17.45 8.32 -22.84
C ASP A 58 18.42 7.92 -21.71
N GLY A 59 18.19 6.75 -21.12
CA GLY A 59 18.91 6.25 -19.94
C GLY A 59 18.67 7.04 -18.65
N ALA A 60 17.89 8.13 -18.68
CA ALA A 60 17.60 8.92 -17.50
C ALA A 60 16.49 8.28 -16.67
N GLY A 61 16.61 8.39 -15.35
CA GLY A 61 15.52 8.05 -14.46
C GLY A 61 15.43 8.99 -13.28
N THR A 62 14.20 9.20 -12.84
CA THR A 62 13.85 10.06 -11.70
C THR A 62 13.17 9.24 -10.63
N THR A 63 13.28 9.67 -9.39
CA THR A 63 12.64 9.03 -8.24
C THR A 63 11.85 10.05 -7.44
N THR A 64 10.64 9.68 -7.06
CA THR A 64 9.76 10.48 -6.20
C THR A 64 9.18 9.60 -5.11
N ASP A 65 8.72 10.20 -4.02
CA ASP A 65 8.18 9.48 -2.88
C ASP A 65 6.65 9.61 -2.80
N VAL A 66 6.00 8.50 -2.43
CA VAL A 66 4.60 8.46 -2.02
C VAL A 66 4.56 8.09 -0.54
N THR A 67 3.91 8.91 0.27
CA THR A 67 3.70 8.60 1.70
C THR A 67 2.59 7.57 1.83
N VAL A 68 2.95 6.34 2.21
CA VAL A 68 2.03 5.21 2.43
C VAL A 68 2.05 4.84 3.92
N PRO A 69 1.12 5.35 4.75
CA PRO A 69 1.09 5.06 6.17
C PRO A 69 1.05 3.55 6.47
N GLY A 70 1.89 3.11 7.40
CA GLY A 70 2.03 1.70 7.79
C GLY A 70 3.06 0.90 6.99
N ALA A 71 3.62 1.46 5.90
CA ALA A 71 4.71 0.82 5.18
C ALA A 71 5.96 0.72 6.06
N ALA A 72 6.64 -0.43 6.02
CA ALA A 72 7.87 -0.68 6.75
C ALA A 72 8.95 -1.27 5.82
N LEU A 73 10.22 -1.04 6.17
CA LEU A 73 11.35 -1.58 5.41
C LEU A 73 11.24 -3.11 5.29
N GLY A 74 11.38 -3.61 4.06
CA GLY A 74 11.25 -5.04 3.75
C GLY A 74 9.86 -5.45 3.26
N ASP A 75 8.83 -4.61 3.41
CA ASP A 75 7.53 -4.85 2.77
C ASP A 75 7.67 -4.77 1.24
N PHE A 76 6.89 -5.56 0.51
CA PHE A 76 6.86 -5.50 -0.96
C PHE A 76 6.07 -4.26 -1.40
N ALA A 77 6.53 -3.58 -2.45
CA ALA A 77 5.85 -2.42 -3.00
C ALA A 77 5.66 -2.52 -4.53
N THR A 78 4.58 -1.93 -5.02
CA THR A 78 4.35 -1.68 -6.46
C THR A 78 3.77 -0.28 -6.65
N ALA A 79 3.84 0.24 -7.87
CA ALA A 79 3.27 1.53 -8.20
C ALA A 79 2.58 1.51 -9.57
N ALA A 80 1.59 2.39 -9.72
CA ALA A 80 0.86 2.61 -10.96
C ALA A 80 0.71 4.11 -11.22
N PHE A 81 0.80 4.51 -12.49
CA PHE A 81 0.59 5.88 -12.94
C PHE A 81 -0.67 5.97 -13.80
N SER A 82 -1.43 7.05 -13.70
CA SER A 82 -2.72 7.18 -14.38
C SER A 82 -2.63 7.50 -15.87
N LEU A 83 -1.46 7.91 -16.37
CA LEU A 83 -1.21 8.16 -17.78
C LEU A 83 -0.45 6.98 -18.41
N THR A 84 -0.29 7.01 -19.72
CA THR A 84 0.51 5.99 -20.43
C THR A 84 1.92 5.93 -19.86
N THR A 85 2.42 4.72 -19.63
CA THR A 85 3.81 4.47 -19.21
C THR A 85 4.61 3.79 -20.32
N ALA A 86 4.14 3.91 -21.57
CA ALA A 86 4.80 3.32 -22.73
C ALA A 86 6.26 3.80 -22.80
N GLY A 87 7.21 2.86 -22.73
CA GLY A 87 8.64 3.18 -22.74
C GLY A 87 9.28 3.45 -21.37
N ILE A 88 8.50 3.51 -20.29
CA ILE A 88 9.02 3.65 -18.93
C ILE A 88 8.95 2.33 -18.18
N VAL A 89 10.05 2.00 -17.52
CA VAL A 89 10.05 0.99 -16.45
C VAL A 89 9.77 1.68 -15.13
N ILE A 90 8.69 1.28 -14.46
CA ILE A 90 8.37 1.73 -13.10
C ILE A 90 8.84 0.68 -12.10
N THR A 91 9.60 1.10 -11.10
CA THR A 91 9.97 0.29 -9.93
C THR A 91 9.60 1.00 -8.66
N ALA A 92 9.21 0.26 -7.63
CA ALA A 92 8.83 0.81 -6.33
C ALA A 92 9.43 -0.02 -5.19
N TRP A 93 9.83 0.64 -4.11
CA TRP A 93 10.33 -0.01 -2.91
C TRP A 93 9.99 0.84 -1.68
N VAL A 94 9.79 0.18 -0.53
CA VAL A 94 9.69 0.91 0.75
C VAL A 94 11.09 1.38 1.13
N SER A 95 11.33 2.69 1.05
CA SER A 95 12.64 3.30 1.29
C SER A 95 12.83 3.76 2.73
N ALA A 96 11.73 4.00 3.45
CA ALA A 96 11.70 4.36 4.87
C ALA A 96 10.32 4.04 5.47
N PRO A 97 10.15 4.07 6.81
CA PRO A 97 8.84 3.96 7.42
C PRO A 97 7.85 4.98 6.84
N ASN A 98 6.69 4.49 6.41
CA ASN A 98 5.63 5.24 5.75
C ASN A 98 6.00 5.82 4.36
N THR A 99 7.09 5.38 3.73
CA THR A 99 7.59 5.97 2.47
C THR A 99 7.85 4.91 1.42
N VAL A 100 7.16 5.01 0.29
CA VAL A 100 7.48 4.25 -0.92
C VAL A 100 8.16 5.18 -1.91
N SER A 101 9.39 4.86 -2.29
CA SER A 101 10.06 5.52 -3.41
C SER A 101 9.68 4.82 -4.70
N VAL A 102 9.32 5.61 -5.73
CA VAL A 102 8.95 5.14 -7.06
C VAL A 102 9.92 5.73 -8.07
N ARG A 103 10.56 4.87 -8.86
CA ARG A 103 11.46 5.27 -9.95
C ARG A 103 10.79 5.07 -11.30
N PHE A 104 10.90 6.10 -12.13
CA PHE A 104 10.58 6.09 -13.56
C PHE A 104 11.90 6.05 -14.32
N GLN A 105 12.11 5.03 -15.15
CA GLN A 105 13.33 4.83 -15.94
C GLN A 105 13.00 4.80 -17.43
N ASN A 106 13.64 5.65 -18.23
CA ASN A 106 13.51 5.68 -19.69
C ASN A 106 14.67 4.95 -20.37
N GLU A 107 14.36 3.97 -21.22
CA GLU A 107 15.34 3.20 -22.00
C GLU A 107 14.90 3.08 -23.48
N THR A 108 14.17 4.06 -23.99
CA THR A 108 13.59 4.00 -25.35
C THR A 108 14.51 4.49 -26.47
N GLY A 109 15.66 5.08 -26.15
CA GLY A 109 16.51 5.78 -27.13
C GLY A 109 16.06 7.20 -27.47
N THR A 110 14.97 7.69 -26.88
CA THR A 110 14.42 9.04 -27.12
C THR A 110 13.92 9.70 -25.84
N PRO A 111 13.92 11.05 -25.74
CA PRO A 111 13.31 11.72 -24.60
C PRO A 111 11.80 11.49 -24.50
N LEU A 112 11.29 11.36 -23.27
CA LEU A 112 9.87 11.15 -22.97
C LEU A 112 9.35 12.18 -21.96
N ASP A 113 8.14 12.68 -22.21
CA ASP A 113 7.39 13.59 -21.36
C ASP A 113 5.93 13.13 -21.29
N TYR A 114 5.44 12.89 -20.08
CA TYR A 114 4.10 12.33 -19.83
C TYR A 114 3.13 13.34 -19.24
N GLY A 115 3.62 14.46 -18.70
CA GLY A 115 2.83 15.41 -17.94
C GLY A 115 2.31 14.89 -16.59
N SER A 116 1.53 15.75 -15.93
CA SER A 116 0.99 15.50 -14.59
C SER A 116 -0.12 14.45 -14.56
N GLY A 117 0.03 13.46 -13.69
CA GLY A 117 -0.95 12.40 -13.45
C GLY A 117 -1.04 11.99 -11.98
N LYS A 118 -1.83 10.96 -11.71
CA LYS A 118 -1.94 10.33 -10.38
C LYS A 118 -0.96 9.17 -10.29
N LEU A 119 -0.05 9.24 -9.32
CA LEU A 119 0.84 8.15 -8.94
C LEU A 119 0.28 7.47 -7.70
N THR A 120 0.00 6.18 -7.79
CA THR A 120 -0.47 5.34 -6.69
C THR A 120 0.61 4.34 -6.31
N ALA A 121 0.95 4.24 -5.03
CA ALA A 121 1.81 3.21 -4.48
C ALA A 121 1.00 2.25 -3.61
N ARG A 122 1.27 0.94 -3.75
CA ARG A 122 0.70 -0.13 -2.92
C ARG A 122 1.80 -0.88 -2.21
N VAL A 123 1.54 -1.26 -0.96
CA VAL A 123 2.44 -2.04 -0.11
C VAL A 123 1.72 -3.30 0.35
N TYR A 124 2.39 -4.44 0.20
CA TYR A 124 1.92 -5.77 0.58
C TYR A 124 2.77 -6.29 1.73
N LYS A 125 2.11 -6.78 2.77
CA LYS A 125 2.70 -7.35 3.98
C LYS A 125 2.54 -8.86 4.02
#